data_AF-A0A821PSB6-F1
#
_entry.id   AF-A0A821PSB6-F1
#
_cell.length_a   1.000
_cell.length_b   1.000
_cell.length_c   1.000
_cell.angle_alpha   90.00
_cell.angle_beta   90.00
_cell.angle_gamma   90.00
#
_symmetry.space_group_name_H-M   'P 1'
#
loop_
_entity.id
_entity.type
_entity.pdbx_description
1 polymer ?
#
loop_
_entity_poly.entity_id
_entity_poly.type
_entity_poly.pdbx_seq_one_letter_code
_entity_poly.pdbx_strand_id
1 'polypeptide(L)' 'ENYREEQKLPFDLLSHFNKEVSRKYDSRYDEFPLFGLKSVTKRSAFIIDKQEIIRYAE' A
#
# COMPACT_ATOMS: atom_id res chain seq x y z
N GLU A 1 9.29 -9.80 15.37
CA GLU A 1 8.45 -10.97 15.05
C GLU A 1 7.83 -10.78 13.67
N ASN A 2 7.47 -11.86 12.98
CA ASN A 2 6.99 -11.81 11.60
C ASN A 2 5.47 -11.55 11.62
N TYR A 3 5.07 -10.29 11.42
CA TYR A 3 3.66 -9.85 11.46
C TYR A 3 2.73 -10.75 10.62
N ARG A 4 3.22 -11.30 9.50
CA ARG A 4 2.45 -12.23 8.65
C ARG A 4 2.05 -13.52 9.39
N GLU A 5 2.96 -14.08 10.19
CA GLU A 5 2.74 -15.32 10.95
C GLU A 5 1.79 -15.10 12.12
N GLU A 6 1.97 -14.00 12.85
CA GLU A 6 1.09 -13.61 13.96
C GLU A 6 -0.36 -13.43 13.52
N GLN A 7 -0.56 -12.76 12.39
CA GLN A 7 -1.89 -12.46 11.84
C GLN A 7 -2.46 -13.59 10.96
N LYS A 8 -1.69 -14.67 10.71
CA LYS A 8 -2.08 -15.81 9.87
C LYS A 8 -2.64 -15.38 8.50
N LEU A 9 -1.98 -14.42 7.84
CA LEU A 9 -2.48 -13.85 6.59
C LEU A 9 -2.45 -14.88 5.45
N PRO A 10 -3.52 -15.03 4.66
CA PRO A 10 -3.58 -15.99 3.55
C PRO A 10 -2.88 -15.50 2.27
N PHE A 11 -2.14 -14.39 2.35
CA PHE A 11 -1.47 -13.75 1.23
C PHE A 11 -0.06 -13.29 1.62
N ASP A 12 0.74 -12.96 0.62
CA ASP A 12 2.09 -12.46 0.83
C ASP A 12 2.07 -11.02 1.32
N LEU A 13 2.86 -10.75 2.36
CA LEU A 13 3.05 -9.42 2.90
C LEU A 13 4.34 -8.84 2.34
N LEU A 14 4.23 -7.74 1.61
CA LEU A 14 5.36 -7.01 1.06
C LEU A 14 5.63 -5.75 1.89
N SER A 15 6.90 -5.51 2.22
CA SER A 15 7.32 -4.29 2.90
C SER A 15 7.60 -3.19 1.90
N HIS A 16 6.86 -2.08 2.00
CA HIS A 16 7.05 -0.90 1.16
C HIS A 16 7.87 0.20 1.85
N PHE A 17 9.03 -0.17 2.42
CA PHE A 17 9.84 0.72 3.25
C PHE A 17 10.32 1.98 2.48
N ASN A 18 10.65 1.83 1.20
CA ASN A 18 11.17 2.93 0.36
C ASN A 18 10.10 3.91 -0.13
N LYS A 19 8.80 3.63 0.07
CA LYS A 19 7.69 4.55 -0.26
C LYS A 19 7.56 4.96 -1.75
N GLU A 20 8.28 4.31 -2.66
CA GLU A 20 8.23 4.50 -4.11
C GLU A 20 6.90 4.09 -4.79
N VAL A 21 6.42 2.86 -4.60
CA VAL A 21 5.15 2.33 -5.12
C VAL A 21 3.96 3.22 -4.74
N SER A 22 3.74 3.51 -3.46
CA SER A 22 2.65 4.40 -3.03
C SER A 22 2.72 5.80 -3.64
N ARG A 23 3.92 6.30 -3.97
CA ARG A 23 4.08 7.54 -4.73
C ARG A 23 3.70 7.36 -6.21
N LYS A 24 4.11 6.27 -6.85
CA LYS A 24 3.81 5.98 -8.27
C LYS A 24 2.31 5.79 -8.51
N TYR A 25 1.61 5.20 -7.56
CA TYR A 25 0.16 4.91 -7.65
C TYR A 25 -0.71 5.99 -6.99
N ASP A 26 -0.15 7.17 -6.68
CA ASP A 26 -0.83 8.29 -6.01
C ASP A 26 -1.59 7.92 -4.70
N SER A 27 -1.17 6.82 -4.09
CA SER A 27 -1.75 6.22 -2.89
C SER A 27 -1.01 6.70 -1.64
N ARG A 28 -0.78 8.02 -1.55
CA ARG A 28 -0.06 8.64 -0.43
C ARG A 28 -0.80 9.87 0.08
N TYR A 29 -0.79 10.08 1.38
CA TYR A 29 -1.20 11.35 1.99
C TYR A 29 -0.06 12.36 1.87
N ASP A 30 -0.38 13.58 1.45
CA ASP A 30 0.57 14.71 1.51
C ASP A 30 0.85 15.08 2.97
N GLU A 31 -0.21 15.14 3.77
CA GLU A 31 -0.17 15.27 5.21
C GLU A 31 -1.20 14.31 5.81
N PHE A 32 -0.74 13.38 6.65
CA PHE A 32 -1.67 12.48 7.34
C PHE A 32 -2.38 13.27 8.45
N PRO A 33 -3.73 13.33 8.47
CA PRO A 33 -4.48 14.19 9.37
C PRO A 33 -4.23 13.92 10.86
N LEU A 34 -3.81 12.68 11.17
CA LEU A 34 -3.47 12.28 12.53
C LEU A 34 -1.96 12.41 12.74
N PHE A 35 -1.56 13.26 13.69
CA PHE A 35 -0.16 13.44 14.12
C PHE A 35 0.79 14.10 13.09
N GLY A 36 0.30 14.68 11.99
CA GLY A 36 1.13 15.42 11.02
C GLY A 36 2.20 14.56 10.33
N LEU A 37 1.95 13.25 10.22
CA LEU A 37 2.90 12.31 9.66
C LEU A 37 3.01 12.52 8.14
N LYS A 38 4.24 12.69 7.66
CA LYS A 38 4.52 12.84 6.23
C LYS A 38 4.75 11.49 5.56
N SER A 39 4.35 11.40 4.29
CA SER A 39 4.55 10.21 3.46
C SER A 39 3.95 8.93 4.06
N VAL A 40 2.71 9.03 4.54
CA VAL A 40 1.91 7.88 4.95
C VAL A 40 1.18 7.34 3.73
N THR A 41 1.30 6.04 3.48
CA THR A 41 0.57 5.36 2.41
C THR A 41 -0.93 5.34 2.74
N LYS A 42 -1.77 5.76 1.79
CA LYS A 42 -3.22 5.64 1.88
C LYS A 42 -3.61 4.17 1.84
N ARG A 43 -4.66 3.79 2.59
CA ARG A 43 -5.30 2.49 2.39
C ARG A 43 -5.89 2.51 0.98
N SER A 44 -5.38 1.62 0.14
CA SER A 44 -5.72 1.61 -1.28
C SER A 44 -5.81 0.17 -1.77
N ALA A 45 -6.65 -0.08 -2.78
CA ALA A 45 -6.83 -1.39 -3.39
C ALA A 45 -6.78 -1.28 -4.92
N PHE A 46 -6.06 -2.20 -5.56
CA PHE A 46 -5.88 -2.23 -7.01
C PHE A 46 -6.18 -3.63 -7.55
N ILE A 47 -6.89 -3.69 -8.69
CA ILE A 47 -7.03 -4.92 -9.48
C ILE A 47 -6.22 -4.73 -10.76
N ILE A 48 -5.22 -5.58 -10.97
CA ILE A 48 -4.36 -5.57 -12.16
C ILE A 48 -4.61 -6.87 -12.93
N ASP A 49 -4.85 -6.79 -14.23
CA ASP A 49 -5.03 -7.97 -15.06
C ASP A 49 -3.69 -8.59 -15.52
N LYS A 50 -3.77 -9.65 -16.34
CA LYS A 50 -2.59 -10.34 -16.87
C LYS A 50 -1.80 -9.53 -17.91
N GLN A 51 -2.36 -8.42 -18.40
CA GLN A 51 -1.73 -7.50 -19.34
C GLN A 51 -1.15 -6.28 -18.61
N GLU A 52 -1.02 -6.35 -17.28
CA GLU A 52 -0.49 -5.27 -16.42
C GLU A 52 -1.36 -4.00 -16.45
N ILE A 53 -2.64 -4.12 -16.81
CA ILE A 53 -3.59 -3.01 -16.85
C ILE A 53 -4.39 -2.96 -15.55
N ILE A 54 -4.43 -1.77 -14.95
CA ILE A 54 -5.27 -1.49 -13.77
C ILE A 54 -6.74 -1.49 -14.23
N ARG A 55 -7.52 -2.41 -13.69
CA ARG A 55 -8.98 -2.53 -13.91
C ARG A 55 -9.81 -1.85 -12.83
N TYR A 56 -9.24 -1.65 -11.65
CA TYR A 56 -9.89 -0.98 -10.51
C TYR A 56 -8.83 -0.32 -9.62
N ALA A 57 -9.16 0.85 -9.05
CA ALA A 57 -8.36 1.58 -8.08
C ALA A 57 -9.28 2.31 -7.07
N GLU A 58 -8.99 2.15 -5.78
CA GLU A 58 -9.61 2.85 -4.63
C GLU A 58 -8.54 3.30 -3.66
#